data_AF-A0A397VVE3-F1
#
_entry.id   AF-A0A397VVE3-F1
#
_cell.length_a   1.000
_cell.length_b   1.000
_cell.length_c   1.000
_cell.angle_alpha   90.00
_cell.angle_beta   90.00
_cell.angle_gamma   90.00
#
_symmetry.space_group_name_H-M   'P 1'
#
loop_
_entity.id
_entity.type
_entity.pdbx_description
1 polymer ?
#
loop_
_entity_poly.entity_id
_entity_poly.type
_entity_poly.pdbx_seq_one_letter_code
_entity_poly.pdbx_strand_id
1 'polypeptide(L)'
;MTDIEEIIDLYAEIPSFHEDYKYLLNKLPPSLINDAWKRLITRKRNSLTKIEASYINSEIESFLKREIERYNRQKLQYYKEVETKSHCIVIPVSNPEKSGLEEETKSRISNSSSNSLLYNTNIAPLYSEEEVNARIKEATDNLYQELIKSTEETLKTIKQQKDIKCNQIKIDMAN
;
A
#
# COMPACT_ATOMS: atom_id res chain seq x y z
N MET A 1 32.17 -0.19 -4.85
CA MET A 1 31.40 -1.43 -4.73
C MET A 1 30.83 -1.39 -3.34
N THR A 2 29.56 -0.99 -3.22
CA THR A 2 28.91 -0.84 -1.92
C THR A 2 28.69 -2.23 -1.36
N ASP A 3 29.27 -2.52 -0.18
CA ASP A 3 29.22 -3.86 0.38
C ASP A 3 27.77 -4.23 0.69
N ILE A 4 27.41 -5.47 0.34
CA ILE A 4 26.07 -6.01 0.61
C ILE A 4 25.78 -5.97 2.12
N GLU A 5 26.81 -6.04 2.97
CA GLU A 5 26.72 -5.85 4.42
C GLU A 5 26.32 -4.43 4.81
N GLU A 6 26.82 -3.40 4.12
CA GLU A 6 26.43 -1.99 4.34
C GLU A 6 24.96 -1.75 3.93
N ILE A 7 24.48 -2.44 2.89
CA ILE A 7 23.08 -2.40 2.44
C ILE A 7 22.18 -3.18 3.41
N ILE A 8 22.63 -4.34 3.90
CA ILE A 8 21.90 -5.14 4.90
C ILE A 8 21.82 -4.38 6.21
N ASP A 9 22.89 -3.76 6.71
CA ASP A 9 22.84 -2.95 7.94
C ASP A 9 21.91 -1.73 7.79
N LEU A 10 21.80 -1.14 6.59
CA LEU A 10 20.84 -0.06 6.30
C LEU A 10 19.37 -0.53 6.16
N TYR A 11 19.12 -1.82 5.92
CA TYR A 11 17.78 -2.39 5.68
C TYR A 11 17.29 -3.39 6.74
N ALA A 12 18.19 -3.92 7.56
CA ALA A 12 17.92 -4.89 8.61
C ALA A 12 17.77 -4.22 9.99
N GLU A 13 18.06 -2.93 10.12
CA GLU A 13 17.99 -2.26 11.41
C GLU A 13 16.54 -1.93 11.79
N ILE A 14 16.01 -2.72 12.72
CA ILE A 14 14.69 -2.53 13.30
C ILE A 14 14.67 -1.16 14.00
N PRO A 15 13.73 -0.26 13.67
CA PRO A 15 13.60 1.02 14.36
C PRO A 15 13.43 0.83 15.86
N SER A 16 14.34 1.40 16.64
CA SER A 16 14.35 1.28 18.10
C SER A 16 13.69 2.51 18.73
N PHE A 17 12.43 2.79 18.38
CA PHE A 17 11.68 3.88 18.99
C PHE A 17 11.33 3.56 20.45
N HIS A 18 11.31 4.60 21.30
CA HIS A 18 10.82 4.49 22.67
C HIS A 18 9.36 4.00 22.72
N GLU A 19 9.00 3.24 23.76
CA GLU A 19 7.66 2.66 23.90
C GLU A 19 6.54 3.71 24.00
N ASP A 20 6.85 4.90 24.53
CA ASP A 20 5.90 6.03 24.59
C ASP A 20 5.38 6.47 23.22
N TYR A 21 6.08 6.16 22.13
CA TYR A 21 5.61 6.49 20.79
C TYR A 21 4.73 5.41 20.18
N LYS A 22 4.55 4.26 20.83
CA LYS A 22 3.77 3.13 20.31
C LYS A 22 2.37 3.53 19.83
N TYR A 23 1.72 4.46 20.55
CA TYR A 23 0.40 4.98 20.17
C TYR A 23 0.40 5.78 18.86
N LEU A 24 1.53 6.41 18.49
CA LEU A 24 1.74 7.08 17.22
C LEU A 24 2.14 6.08 16.14
N LEU A 25 3.08 5.18 16.44
CA LEU A 25 3.59 4.19 15.51
C LEU A 25 2.49 3.26 15.00
N ASN A 26 1.55 2.85 15.85
CA ASN A 26 0.40 2.02 15.46
C ASN A 26 -0.55 2.69 14.45
N LYS A 27 -0.41 4.00 14.21
CA LYS A 27 -1.20 4.75 13.21
C LYS A 27 -0.50 4.85 11.85
N LEU A 28 0.72 4.34 11.74
CA LEU A 28 1.52 4.34 10.51
C LEU A 28 1.73 2.92 10.00
N PRO A 29 1.77 2.71 8.67
CA PRO A 29 2.22 1.46 8.09
C PRO A 29 3.73 1.23 8.38
N PRO A 30 4.18 -0.04 8.49
CA PRO A 30 5.58 -0.36 8.83
C PRO A 30 6.64 0.29 7.92
N SER A 31 6.34 0.43 6.63
CA SER A 31 7.24 1.09 5.67
C SER A 31 7.51 2.55 6.03
N LEU A 32 6.49 3.28 6.48
CA LEU A 32 6.64 4.68 6.89
C LEU A 32 7.33 4.81 8.25
N ILE A 33 7.19 3.82 9.14
CA ILE A 33 7.95 3.77 10.40
C ILE A 33 9.45 3.64 10.12
N ASN A 34 9.81 2.73 9.20
CA ASN A 34 11.21 2.54 8.79
C ASN A 34 11.77 3.79 8.10
N ASP A 35 11.01 4.41 7.20
CA ASP A 35 11.43 5.65 6.53
C ASP A 35 11.58 6.81 7.53
N ALA A 36 10.66 6.94 8.49
CA ALA A 36 10.74 7.94 9.55
C ALA A 36 12.02 7.77 10.39
N TRP A 37 12.35 6.53 10.79
CA TRP A 37 13.57 6.23 11.53
C TRP A 37 14.81 6.62 10.74
N LYS A 38 14.92 6.18 9.47
CA LYS A 38 16.03 6.54 8.58
C LYS A 38 16.16 8.06 8.46
N ARG A 39 15.05 8.77 8.27
CA ARG A 39 15.04 10.24 8.13
C ARG A 39 15.44 10.97 9.40
N LEU A 40 15.15 10.44 10.59
CA LEU A 40 15.57 11.02 11.87
C LEU A 40 17.07 10.90 12.07
N ILE A 41 17.66 9.74 11.75
CA ILE A 41 19.09 9.48 11.97
C ILE A 41 20.00 9.97 10.84
N THR A 42 19.48 10.17 9.62
CA THR A 42 20.25 10.62 8.45
C THR A 42 19.99 12.09 8.06
N ARG A 43 19.19 12.84 8.84
CA ARG A 43 18.82 14.21 8.48
C ARG A 43 20.04 15.12 8.38
N LYS A 44 20.18 15.85 7.26
CA LYS A 44 21.29 16.82 7.04
C LYS A 44 21.42 17.92 8.10
N ARG A 45 20.36 18.22 8.84
CA ARG A 45 20.34 19.19 9.95
C ARG A 45 19.64 18.52 11.13
N ASN A 46 20.28 18.48 12.28
CA ASN A 46 19.80 17.84 13.50
C ASN A 46 19.50 16.35 13.29
N SER A 47 20.47 15.63 12.69
CA SER A 47 20.47 14.17 12.74
C SER A 47 20.57 13.72 14.19
N LEU A 48 19.64 12.89 14.62
CA LEU A 48 19.74 12.24 15.92
C LEU A 48 20.67 11.04 15.79
N THR A 49 21.50 10.81 16.79
CA THR A 49 22.13 9.51 16.94
C THR A 49 21.06 8.44 17.19
N LYS A 50 21.38 7.17 16.94
CA LYS A 50 20.44 6.05 17.21
C LYS A 50 19.96 6.04 18.67
N ILE A 51 20.88 6.35 19.58
CA ILE A 51 20.60 6.42 21.02
C ILE A 51 19.61 7.56 21.30
N GLU A 52 19.86 8.77 20.80
CA GLU A 52 18.94 9.90 20.97
C GLU A 52 17.57 9.65 20.33
N ALA A 53 17.54 9.00 19.16
CA ALA A 53 16.31 8.61 18.47
C ALA A 53 15.50 7.54 19.24
N SER A 54 16.17 6.77 20.10
CA SER A 54 15.54 5.77 20.97
C SER A 54 15.01 6.31 22.30
N TYR A 55 15.34 7.57 22.67
CA TYR A 55 14.86 8.20 23.88
C TYR A 55 13.61 9.07 23.67
N ILE A 56 12.97 9.43 24.79
CA ILE A 56 11.85 10.37 24.79
C ILE A 56 12.39 11.78 24.46
N ASN A 57 11.85 12.37 23.40
CA ASN A 57 12.25 13.64 22.83
C ASN A 57 11.05 14.22 22.05
N SER A 58 10.62 15.43 22.44
CA SER A 58 9.48 16.13 21.83
C SER A 58 9.66 16.39 20.32
N GLU A 59 10.89 16.50 19.83
CA GLU A 59 11.15 16.66 18.39
C GLU A 59 10.77 15.40 17.61
N ILE A 60 11.02 14.21 18.17
CA ILE A 60 10.63 12.93 17.57
C ILE A 60 9.11 12.81 17.56
N GLU A 61 8.47 13.13 18.69
CA GLU A 61 7.02 13.07 18.81
C GLU A 61 6.31 13.99 17.79
N SER A 62 6.77 15.25 17.68
CA SER A 62 6.23 16.21 16.72
C SER A 62 6.50 15.80 15.27
N PHE A 63 7.66 15.20 14.98
CA PHE A 63 7.97 14.64 13.68
C PHE A 63 7.00 13.51 13.31
N LEU A 64 6.78 12.55 14.21
CA LEU A 64 5.87 11.43 13.98
C LEU A 64 4.42 11.89 13.78
N LYS A 65 3.94 12.86 14.57
CA LYS A 65 2.62 13.48 14.38
C LYS A 65 2.45 14.06 12.98
N ARG A 66 3.47 14.77 12.48
CA ARG A 66 3.45 15.33 11.11
C ARG A 66 3.43 14.25 10.03
N GLU A 67 4.18 13.16 10.20
CA GLU A 67 4.15 12.05 9.24
C GLU A 67 2.77 11.35 9.22
N ILE A 68 2.12 11.17 10.38
CA ILE A 68 0.74 10.66 10.47
C ILE A 68 -0.23 11.58 9.73
N GLU A 69 -0.16 12.88 9.97
CA GLU A 69 -1.03 13.82 9.25
C GLU A 69 -0.81 13.78 7.73
N ARG A 70 0.46 13.71 7.29
CA ARG A 70 0.80 13.61 5.88
C ARG A 70 0.24 12.33 5.26
N TYR A 71 0.40 11.20 5.94
CA TYR A 71 -0.16 9.91 5.52
C TYR A 71 -1.69 9.98 5.41
N ASN A 72 -2.37 10.52 6.41
CA ASN A 72 -3.83 10.65 6.41
C ASN A 72 -4.33 11.58 5.29
N ARG A 73 -3.63 12.69 5.02
CA ARG A 73 -3.96 13.59 3.90
C ARG A 73 -3.84 12.88 2.55
N GLN A 74 -2.77 12.11 2.32
CA GLN A 74 -2.60 11.34 1.09
C GLN A 74 -3.66 10.26 0.95
N LYS A 75 -3.96 9.54 2.04
CA LYS A 75 -5.01 8.53 2.08
C LYS A 75 -6.37 9.12 1.69
N LEU A 76 -6.73 10.30 2.20
CA LEU A 76 -7.99 10.98 1.86
C LEU A 76 -8.05 11.44 0.39
N GLN A 77 -6.92 11.90 -0.18
CA GLN A 77 -6.85 12.30 -1.59
C GLN A 77 -7.04 11.10 -2.53
N TYR A 78 -6.43 9.96 -2.21
CA TYR A 78 -6.60 8.72 -2.98
C TYR A 78 -8.08 8.31 -3.09
N TYR A 79 -8.84 8.34 -1.99
CA TYR A 79 -10.26 8.00 -2.02
C TYR A 79 -11.12 8.98 -2.84
N LYS A 80 -10.81 10.30 -2.77
CA LYS A 80 -11.49 11.31 -3.59
C LYS A 80 -11.21 11.13 -5.09
N GLU A 81 -9.99 10.77 -5.47
CA GLU A 81 -9.66 10.51 -6.87
C GLU A 81 -10.35 9.25 -7.42
N VAL A 82 -10.48 8.20 -6.61
CA VAL A 82 -11.20 6.98 -7.00
C VAL A 82 -12.69 7.26 -7.24
N GLU A 83 -13.34 8.07 -6.39
CA GLU A 83 -14.73 8.50 -6.60
C GLU A 83 -14.91 9.33 -7.89
N THR A 84 -13.96 10.23 -8.19
CA THR A 84 -14.04 11.06 -9.41
C THR A 84 -13.76 10.28 -10.70
N LYS A 85 -12.84 9.31 -10.69
CA LYS A 85 -12.54 8.46 -11.87
C LYS A 85 -13.66 7.44 -12.16
N SER A 86 -14.41 7.03 -11.14
CA SER A 86 -15.57 6.14 -11.32
C SER A 86 -16.76 6.80 -12.03
N HIS A 87 -16.77 8.13 -12.20
CA HIS A 87 -17.87 8.88 -12.84
C HIS A 87 -17.77 8.96 -14.38
N CYS A 88 -16.74 8.40 -15.02
CA CYS A 88 -16.52 8.50 -16.46
C CYS A 88 -16.84 7.20 -17.22
N ILE A 89 -18.02 6.61 -17.03
CA ILE A 89 -18.60 5.70 -18.04
C ILE A 89 -20.09 6.05 -18.16
N VAL A 90 -20.38 7.14 -18.85
CA VAL A 90 -21.74 7.39 -19.38
C VAL A 90 -21.74 6.84 -20.80
N ILE A 91 -22.17 5.59 -20.95
CA ILE A 91 -22.62 5.08 -22.25
C ILE A 91 -24.07 5.60 -22.39
N PRO A 92 -24.37 6.48 -23.36
CA PRO A 92 -25.76 6.84 -23.62
C PRO A 92 -26.45 5.61 -24.23
N VAL A 93 -27.23 4.91 -23.42
CA VAL A 93 -28.19 3.92 -23.92
C VAL A 93 -29.34 4.71 -24.53
N SER A 94 -29.32 4.83 -25.87
CA SER A 94 -30.50 5.18 -26.65
C SER A 94 -31.56 4.11 -26.40
N ASN A 95 -32.54 4.39 -25.52
CA ASN A 95 -33.71 3.53 -25.38
C ASN A 95 -34.69 3.76 -26.54
N PRO A 96 -35.32 2.70 -27.07
CA PRO A 96 -36.21 2.80 -28.21
C PRO A 96 -37.58 3.37 -27.79
N GLU A 97 -38.17 4.05 -28.76
CA GLU A 97 -39.48 4.69 -28.74
C GLU A 97 -40.59 3.83 -28.11
N LYS A 98 -41.47 4.46 -27.32
CA LYS A 98 -42.92 4.19 -27.32
C LYS A 98 -43.73 5.29 -26.62
N SER A 99 -44.41 6.07 -27.47
CA SER A 99 -45.82 6.51 -27.41
C SER A 99 -46.42 7.08 -26.11
N GLY A 100 -46.85 8.35 -26.19
CA GLY A 100 -48.26 8.73 -25.94
C GLY A 100 -48.58 9.69 -24.78
N LEU A 101 -49.01 10.91 -25.17
CA LEU A 101 -49.97 11.84 -24.51
C LEU A 101 -49.53 12.55 -23.21
N GLU A 102 -49.28 13.87 -23.32
CA GLU A 102 -50.07 15.01 -22.74
C GLU A 102 -49.78 15.27 -21.26
N GLU A 103 -49.69 16.48 -20.70
CA GLU A 103 -49.53 17.88 -21.11
C GLU A 103 -49.16 18.60 -19.78
N GLU A 104 -48.60 19.80 -19.86
CA GLU A 104 -48.63 20.86 -18.84
C GLU A 104 -48.17 20.61 -17.37
N THR A 105 -47.06 21.23 -16.95
CA THR A 105 -47.09 22.53 -16.22
C THR A 105 -45.74 22.95 -15.58
N LYS A 106 -45.28 24.13 -16.02
CA LYS A 106 -44.77 25.26 -15.22
C LYS A 106 -43.58 25.04 -14.26
N SER A 107 -42.43 25.45 -14.79
CA SER A 107 -41.30 26.08 -14.09
C SER A 107 -41.71 26.88 -12.85
N ARG A 108 -41.13 26.52 -11.70
CA ARG A 108 -40.84 27.47 -10.63
C ARG A 108 -39.56 27.07 -9.92
N ILE A 109 -38.47 27.74 -10.31
CA ILE A 109 -37.19 27.72 -9.60
C ILE A 109 -37.49 28.16 -8.16
N SER A 110 -37.44 27.21 -7.23
CA SER A 110 -37.46 27.47 -5.80
C SER A 110 -36.09 27.07 -5.26
N ASN A 111 -35.32 28.10 -4.92
CA ASN A 111 -34.03 27.98 -4.26
C ASN A 111 -34.29 27.46 -2.85
N SER A 112 -34.20 26.14 -2.66
CA SER A 112 -34.15 25.54 -1.34
C SER A 112 -33.01 24.54 -1.31
N SER A 113 -31.95 24.95 -0.61
CA SER A 113 -30.89 24.11 -0.08
C SER A 113 -31.45 22.77 0.43
N SER A 114 -31.15 21.68 -0.28
CA SER A 114 -31.36 20.31 0.19
C SER A 114 -30.24 19.43 -0.34
N ASN A 115 -29.15 19.32 0.44
CA ASN A 115 -28.13 18.26 0.35
C ASN A 115 -28.74 16.88 0.71
N SER A 116 -29.82 16.45 0.04
CA SER A 116 -30.60 15.28 0.51
C SER A 116 -31.11 14.34 -0.59
N LEU A 117 -30.56 14.37 -1.81
CA LEU A 117 -30.97 13.42 -2.87
C LEU A 117 -29.77 12.77 -3.58
N LEU A 118 -28.84 12.19 -2.82
CA LEU A 118 -27.82 11.30 -3.41
C LEU A 118 -27.65 10.01 -2.61
N TYR A 119 -28.75 9.44 -2.13
CA TYR A 119 -28.76 8.04 -1.76
C TYR A 119 -29.98 7.41 -2.41
N ASN A 120 -29.71 6.36 -3.18
CA ASN A 120 -30.62 5.32 -3.67
C ASN A 120 -30.65 5.17 -5.19
N THR A 121 -29.47 5.04 -5.82
CA THR A 121 -29.35 4.10 -6.93
C THR A 121 -28.88 2.79 -6.31
N ASN A 122 -29.83 1.89 -6.03
CA ASN A 122 -29.52 0.52 -5.63
C ASN A 122 -28.87 -0.21 -6.82
N ILE A 123 -27.56 0.00 -6.99
CA ILE A 123 -26.74 -0.89 -7.80
C ILE A 123 -26.59 -2.14 -6.95
N ALA A 124 -27.34 -3.19 -7.28
CA ALA A 124 -27.14 -4.50 -6.68
C ALA A 124 -25.66 -4.88 -6.89
N PRO A 125 -24.90 -5.21 -5.82
CA PRO A 125 -23.54 -5.70 -5.97
C PRO A 125 -23.54 -6.91 -6.92
N LEU A 126 -22.72 -6.85 -7.98
CA LEU A 126 -22.61 -7.94 -8.97
C LEU A 126 -22.06 -9.25 -8.36
N TYR A 127 -21.49 -9.16 -7.15
CA TYR A 127 -20.93 -10.26 -6.38
C TYR A 127 -21.20 -10.02 -4.89
N SER A 128 -21.42 -11.09 -4.12
CA SER A 128 -21.55 -10.97 -2.67
C SER A 128 -20.18 -10.69 -2.04
N GLU A 129 -20.17 -10.12 -0.83
CA GLU A 129 -18.94 -9.86 -0.08
C GLU A 129 -18.17 -11.16 0.18
N GLU A 130 -18.89 -12.26 0.42
CA GLU A 130 -18.32 -13.59 0.61
C GLU A 130 -17.61 -14.09 -0.66
N GLU A 131 -18.17 -13.84 -1.83
CA GLU A 131 -17.57 -14.25 -3.11
C GLU A 131 -16.29 -13.47 -3.40
N VAL A 132 -16.28 -12.16 -3.13
CA VAL A 132 -15.07 -11.33 -3.26
C VAL A 132 -13.98 -11.83 -2.31
N ASN A 133 -14.33 -12.08 -1.05
CA ASN A 133 -13.39 -12.58 -0.05
C ASN A 133 -12.83 -13.97 -0.41
N ALA A 134 -13.67 -14.87 -0.96
CA ALA A 134 -13.24 -16.18 -1.42
C ALA A 134 -12.23 -16.08 -2.57
N ARG A 135 -12.49 -15.23 -3.57
CA ARG A 135 -11.58 -15.01 -4.70
C ARG A 135 -10.25 -14.38 -4.27
N ILE A 136 -10.30 -13.41 -3.35
CA ILE A 136 -9.09 -12.79 -2.78
C ILE A 136 -8.26 -13.85 -2.06
N LYS A 137 -8.89 -14.69 -1.24
CA LYS A 137 -8.21 -15.76 -0.51
C LYS A 137 -7.57 -16.76 -1.48
N GLU A 138 -8.31 -17.21 -2.49
CA GLU A 138 -7.82 -18.15 -3.51
C GLU A 138 -6.62 -17.57 -4.29
N ALA A 139 -6.73 -16.34 -4.78
CA ALA A 139 -5.64 -15.68 -5.49
C ALA A 139 -4.39 -15.52 -4.61
N THR A 140 -4.59 -15.20 -3.33
CA THR A 140 -3.51 -15.07 -2.35
C THR A 140 -2.81 -16.41 -2.10
N ASP A 141 -3.59 -17.49 -1.89
CA ASP A 141 -3.05 -18.83 -1.68
C ASP A 141 -2.28 -19.32 -2.92
N ASN A 142 -2.79 -19.07 -4.12
CA ASN A 142 -2.12 -19.43 -5.38
C ASN A 142 -0.77 -18.72 -5.53
N LEU A 143 -0.70 -17.41 -5.25
CA LEU A 143 0.55 -16.65 -5.29
C LEU A 143 1.58 -17.20 -4.28
N TYR A 144 1.15 -17.55 -3.08
CA TYR A 144 2.05 -18.15 -2.09
C TYR A 144 2.63 -19.48 -2.57
N GLN A 145 1.81 -20.34 -3.16
CA GLN A 145 2.28 -21.62 -3.69
C GLN A 145 3.25 -21.46 -4.86
N GLU A 146 2.97 -20.53 -5.78
CA GLU A 146 3.86 -20.25 -6.91
C GLU A 146 5.22 -19.72 -6.45
N LEU A 147 5.23 -18.83 -5.44
CA LEU A 147 6.45 -18.29 -4.86
C LEU A 147 7.29 -19.37 -4.17
N ILE A 148 6.67 -20.24 -3.38
CA ILE A 148 7.34 -21.37 -2.71
C ILE A 148 7.97 -22.29 -3.76
N LYS A 149 7.18 -22.70 -4.76
CA LYS A 149 7.63 -23.61 -5.82
C LYS A 149 8.80 -23.00 -6.61
N SER A 150 8.68 -21.75 -7.03
CA SER A 150 9.73 -21.04 -7.77
C SER A 150 11.03 -20.93 -6.96
N THR A 151 10.91 -20.68 -5.64
CA THR A 151 12.06 -20.60 -4.73
C THR A 151 12.75 -21.96 -4.60
N GLU A 152 12.01 -23.04 -4.42
CA GLU A 152 12.55 -24.40 -4.31
C GLU A 152 13.30 -24.83 -5.58
N GLU A 153 12.72 -24.58 -6.75
CA GLU A 153 13.35 -24.86 -8.05
C GLU A 153 14.64 -24.07 -8.25
N THR A 154 14.64 -22.79 -7.85
CA THR A 154 15.82 -21.93 -7.92
C THR A 154 16.93 -22.43 -7.00
N LEU A 155 16.61 -22.75 -5.75
CA LEU A 155 17.58 -23.28 -4.77
C LEU A 155 18.19 -24.62 -5.22
N LYS A 156 17.37 -25.50 -5.79
CA LYS A 156 17.84 -26.78 -6.36
C LYS A 156 18.86 -26.55 -7.48
N THR A 157 18.59 -25.59 -8.36
CA THR A 157 19.48 -25.25 -9.48
C THR A 157 20.80 -24.65 -8.99
N ILE A 158 20.74 -23.72 -8.03
CA ILE A 158 21.94 -23.12 -7.41
C ILE A 158 22.83 -24.19 -6.77
N LYS A 159 22.21 -25.15 -6.05
CA LYS A 159 22.94 -26.26 -5.43
C LYS A 159 23.67 -27.11 -6.48
N GLN A 160 22.97 -27.50 -7.56
CA GLN A 160 23.56 -28.28 -8.64
C GLN A 160 24.72 -27.55 -9.33
N GLN A 161 24.55 -26.25 -9.63
CA GLN A 161 25.61 -25.45 -10.23
C GLN A 161 26.84 -25.33 -9.32
N LYS A 162 26.63 -25.15 -8.01
CA LYS A 162 27.71 -25.12 -7.02
C LYS A 162 28.47 -26.45 -6.98
N ASP A 163 27.77 -27.57 -6.99
CA ASP A 163 28.39 -28.90 -6.97
C ASP A 163 29.23 -29.16 -8.23
N ILE A 164 28.71 -28.79 -9.41
CA ILE A 164 29.44 -28.88 -10.68
C ILE A 164 30.71 -28.02 -10.64
N LYS A 165 30.59 -26.75 -10.21
CA LYS A 165 31.73 -25.82 -10.13
C LYS A 165 32.79 -26.28 -9.14
N CYS A 166 32.38 -26.83 -8.00
CA CYS A 166 33.30 -27.40 -7.00
C CYS A 166 34.09 -28.58 -7.57
N ASN A 167 33.41 -29.48 -8.30
CA ASN A 167 34.06 -30.62 -8.93
C ASN A 167 35.05 -30.18 -10.01
N GLN A 168 34.72 -29.18 -10.82
CA GLN A 168 35.63 -28.65 -11.85
C GLN A 168 36.91 -28.08 -11.22
N ILE A 169 36.79 -27.26 -10.17
CA ILE A 169 37.95 -26.68 -9.47
C ILE A 169 38.88 -27.78 -8.94
N LYS A 170 38.32 -28.86 -8.37
CA LYS A 170 39.12 -29.99 -7.87
C LYS A 170 39.92 -30.67 -8.98
N ILE A 171 39.33 -30.82 -10.17
CA ILE A 171 40.01 -31.39 -11.33
C ILE A 171 41.12 -30.46 -11.80
N ASP A 172 40.83 -29.16 -11.92
CA ASP A 172 41.80 -28.15 -12.37
C ASP A 172 43.01 -28.04 -11.44
N MET A 173 42.83 -28.24 -10.13
CA MET A 173 43.92 -28.25 -9.14
C MET A 173 44.78 -29.52 -9.18
N ALA A 174 44.30 -30.60 -9.79
CA ALA A 174 45.01 -31.88 -9.84
C ALA A 174 45.87 -32.06 -11.10
N ASN A 175 45.72 -31.18 -12.09
CA ASN A 175 46.49 -31.12 -13.34
C ASN A 175 47.57 -30.04 -13.27
#